data_AF-A0A7K8CPX3-F1
#
_entry.id   AF-A0A7K8CPX3-F1
#
_cell.length_a   1.000
_cell.length_b   1.000
_cell.length_c   1.000
_cell.angle_alpha   90.00
_cell.angle_beta   90.00
_cell.angle_gamma   90.00
#
_symmetry.space_group_name_H-M   'P 1'
#
loop_
_entity.id
_entity.type
_entity.pdbx_description
1 polymer ?
#
loop_
_entity_poly.entity_id
_entity_poly.type
_entity_poly.pdbx_seq_one_letter_code
_entity_poly.pdbx_strand_id
1 'polypeptide(L)'
;KQTLLPLLQEEASSFIFPCHPAVQRPELQHMVMELLRCIPLLLFLLFVCGLDHFIFSILSIIQHHSFVQYSYQTSHHLSVNVMGTSLMAQLLRGTIGALNTSFDTEVETSNLACLPRPSGMTRQQYLDTCLPLGALALLCLLQVYPFRLRHAIAAFYFPKREKTRVLFLYNKLLRQRKNFLYLQRGRVARQARQPPGLGTWLLQWSRRRWPWLRRCLRRSCTLCGTPETPRHRPCPDPDCGALYCEPCW
;
A
#
# COMPACT_ATOMS: atom_id res chain seq x y z
N LYS A 1 -42.79 -22.63 5.52
CA LYS A 1 -42.18 -21.89 4.38
C LYS A 1 -40.74 -21.57 4.78
N GLN A 2 -39.73 -21.94 3.98
CA GLN A 2 -38.33 -21.60 4.30
C GLN A 2 -38.09 -20.11 4.00
N THR A 3 -37.69 -19.35 5.00
CA THR A 3 -37.31 -17.94 4.88
C THR A 3 -35.80 -17.83 4.69
N LEU A 4 -35.35 -16.89 3.84
CA LEU A 4 -33.92 -16.68 3.59
C LEU A 4 -33.24 -15.95 4.76
N LEU A 5 -34.00 -15.17 5.53
CA LEU A 5 -33.48 -14.47 6.71
C LEU A 5 -33.72 -15.32 7.97
N PRO A 6 -32.76 -15.36 8.92
CA PRO A 6 -31.48 -14.62 8.96
C PRO A 6 -30.40 -15.21 8.04
N LEU A 7 -29.48 -14.36 7.56
CA LEU A 7 -28.29 -14.78 6.81
C LEU A 7 -27.29 -15.44 7.77
N LEU A 8 -26.68 -16.59 7.39
CA LEU A 8 -25.58 -17.16 8.16
C LEU A 8 -24.36 -16.23 8.07
N GLN A 9 -23.48 -16.23 9.09
CA GLN A 9 -22.27 -15.37 9.08
C GLN A 9 -21.40 -15.56 7.83
N GLU A 10 -21.24 -16.82 7.39
CA GLU A 10 -20.50 -17.17 6.17
C GLU A 10 -21.16 -16.57 4.92
N GLU A 11 -22.49 -16.59 4.83
CA GLU A 11 -23.25 -16.04 3.72
C GLU A 11 -23.29 -14.50 3.75
N ALA A 12 -23.38 -13.91 4.94
CA ALA A 12 -23.35 -12.47 5.13
C ALA A 12 -22.02 -11.86 4.66
N SER A 13 -20.90 -12.56 4.84
CA SER A 13 -19.58 -12.08 4.43
C SER A 13 -19.41 -11.93 2.92
N SER A 14 -20.14 -12.73 2.13
CA SER A 14 -20.11 -12.73 0.67
C SER A 14 -21.19 -11.85 0.03
N PHE A 15 -22.19 -11.42 0.81
CA PHE A 15 -23.26 -10.56 0.33
C PHE A 15 -22.87 -9.09 0.43
N ILE A 16 -23.14 -8.30 -0.61
CA ILE A 16 -22.88 -6.86 -0.62
C ILE A 16 -24.17 -6.14 -0.21
N PHE A 17 -24.15 -5.46 0.93
CA PHE A 17 -25.29 -4.65 1.38
C PHE A 17 -25.19 -3.24 0.79
N PRO A 18 -26.12 -2.82 -0.08
CA PRO A 18 -26.02 -1.52 -0.77
C PRO A 18 -26.11 -0.33 0.19
N CYS A 19 -26.90 -0.43 1.26
CA CYS A 19 -27.18 0.68 2.17
C CYS A 19 -26.27 0.74 3.42
N HIS A 20 -25.34 -0.21 3.59
CA HIS A 20 -24.48 -0.24 4.77
C HIS A 20 -23.17 0.50 4.49
N PRO A 21 -22.74 1.48 5.30
CA PRO A 21 -21.50 2.24 5.05
C PRO A 21 -20.21 1.44 5.27
N ALA A 22 -20.31 0.20 5.78
CA ALA A 22 -19.15 -0.64 6.01
C ALA A 22 -18.66 -1.23 4.68
N VAL A 23 -17.35 -1.16 4.45
CA VAL A 23 -16.68 -1.78 3.29
C VAL A 23 -16.73 -3.30 3.46
N GLN A 24 -17.32 -3.98 2.48
CA GLN A 24 -17.46 -5.44 2.52
C GLN A 24 -16.16 -6.10 2.01
N ARG A 25 -15.85 -7.31 2.46
CA ARG A 25 -14.65 -8.06 2.01
C ARG A 25 -14.42 -8.14 0.50
N PRO A 26 -15.43 -8.41 -0.36
CA PRO A 26 -15.21 -8.43 -1.80
C PRO A 26 -14.84 -7.05 -2.36
N GLU A 27 -15.35 -5.96 -1.77
CA GLU A 27 -15.00 -4.60 -2.19
C GLU A 27 -13.57 -4.26 -1.78
N LEU A 28 -13.17 -4.65 -0.56
CA LEU A 28 -11.79 -4.49 -0.09
C LEU A 28 -10.78 -5.22 -1.00
N GLN A 29 -11.10 -6.42 -1.48
CA GLN A 29 -10.23 -7.14 -2.42
C GLN A 29 -10.02 -6.38 -3.72
N HIS A 30 -11.09 -5.78 -4.27
CA HIS A 30 -10.98 -4.94 -5.47
C HIS A 30 -10.18 -3.67 -5.19
N MET A 31 -10.43 -2.99 -4.06
CA MET A 31 -9.65 -1.82 -3.64
C MET A 31 -8.16 -2.12 -3.51
N VAL A 32 -7.81 -3.24 -2.87
CA VAL A 32 -6.41 -3.64 -2.65
C VAL A 32 -5.73 -3.94 -3.99
N MET A 33 -6.43 -4.58 -4.94
CA MET A 33 -5.90 -4.84 -6.28
C MET A 33 -5.60 -3.53 -7.03
N GLU A 34 -6.53 -2.57 -7.03
CA GLU A 34 -6.32 -1.28 -7.68
C GLU A 34 -5.21 -0.46 -7.00
N LEU A 35 -5.15 -0.50 -5.67
CA LEU A 35 -4.07 0.15 -4.92
C LEU A 35 -2.72 -0.47 -5.25
N LEU A 36 -2.63 -1.81 -5.31
CA LEU A 36 -1.42 -2.54 -5.66
C LEU A 36 -0.88 -2.11 -7.04
N ARG A 37 -1.79 -1.82 -7.98
CA ARG A 37 -1.44 -1.31 -9.31
C ARG A 37 -0.86 0.12 -9.28
N CYS A 38 -1.19 0.92 -8.27
CA CYS A 38 -0.69 2.29 -8.09
C CYS A 38 0.65 2.35 -7.34
N ILE A 39 1.02 1.31 -6.58
CA ILE A 39 2.28 1.22 -5.83
C ILE A 39 3.54 1.48 -6.70
N PRO A 40 3.73 0.88 -7.89
CA PRO A 40 4.96 1.10 -8.66
C PRO A 40 5.15 2.56 -9.08
N LEU A 41 4.05 3.28 -9.38
CA LEU A 41 4.09 4.71 -9.71
C LEU A 41 4.50 5.55 -8.50
N LEU A 42 3.96 5.25 -7.33
CA LEU A 42 4.34 5.89 -6.06
C LEU A 42 5.82 5.65 -5.71
N LEU A 43 6.30 4.41 -5.85
CA LEU A 43 7.69 4.06 -5.60
C LEU A 43 8.64 4.75 -6.58
N PHE A 44 8.28 4.77 -7.86
CA PHE A 44 9.07 5.46 -8.88
C PHE A 44 9.18 6.97 -8.59
N LEU A 45 8.06 7.61 -8.21
CA LEU A 45 8.07 9.01 -7.83
C LEU A 45 8.98 9.26 -6.62
N LEU A 46 8.82 8.47 -5.55
CA LEU A 46 9.64 8.59 -4.34
C LEU A 46 11.13 8.43 -4.68
N PHE A 47 11.46 7.48 -5.55
CA PHE A 47 12.83 7.26 -6.01
C PHE A 47 13.39 8.47 -6.76
N VAL A 48 12.65 9.03 -7.73
CA VAL A 48 13.09 10.21 -8.50
C VAL A 48 13.24 11.44 -7.59
N CYS A 49 12.28 11.69 -6.68
CA CYS A 49 12.39 12.76 -5.70
C CYS A 49 13.59 12.58 -4.76
N GLY A 50 13.86 11.34 -4.33
CA GLY A 50 15.03 11.01 -3.52
C GLY A 50 16.34 11.25 -4.26
N LEU A 51 16.41 10.89 -5.55
CA LEU A 51 17.57 11.16 -6.40
C LEU A 51 17.81 12.66 -6.59
N ASP A 52 16.76 13.45 -6.86
CA ASP A 52 16.89 14.91 -6.98
C ASP A 52 17.46 15.53 -5.69
N HIS A 53 16.92 15.14 -4.53
CA HIS A 53 17.43 15.59 -3.24
C HIS A 53 18.88 15.15 -2.99
N PHE A 54 19.24 13.93 -3.38
CA PHE A 54 20.59 13.39 -3.24
C PHE A 54 21.58 14.16 -4.12
N ILE A 55 21.23 14.39 -5.39
CA ILE A 55 22.04 15.15 -6.34
C ILE A 55 22.20 16.59 -5.84
N PHE A 56 21.13 17.23 -5.39
CA PHE A 56 21.18 18.57 -4.81
C PHE A 56 22.11 18.62 -3.59
N SER A 57 22.00 17.64 -2.70
CA SER A 57 22.86 17.54 -1.50
C SER A 57 24.34 17.40 -1.90
N ILE A 58 24.66 16.49 -2.83
CA ILE A 58 26.04 16.31 -3.32
C ILE A 58 26.57 17.57 -3.97
N LEU A 59 25.80 18.19 -4.87
CA LEU A 59 26.22 19.42 -5.56
C LEU A 59 26.44 20.56 -4.57
N SER A 60 25.63 20.66 -3.51
CA SER A 60 25.80 21.66 -2.45
C SER A 60 27.06 21.42 -1.60
N ILE A 61 27.36 20.16 -1.27
CA ILE A 61 28.58 19.75 -0.56
C ILE A 61 29.81 20.04 -1.43
N ILE A 62 29.76 19.68 -2.73
CA ILE A 62 30.84 20.00 -3.67
C ILE A 62 31.04 21.51 -3.75
N GLN A 63 29.96 22.29 -3.86
CA GLN A 63 30.06 23.75 -3.90
C GLN A 63 30.73 24.31 -2.63
N HIS A 64 30.42 23.76 -1.46
CA HIS A 64 30.96 24.22 -0.19
C HIS A 64 32.44 23.83 0.02
N HIS A 65 32.83 22.62 -0.40
CA HIS A 65 34.19 22.11 -0.22
C HIS A 65 35.15 22.43 -1.38
N SER A 66 34.64 22.74 -2.58
CA SER A 66 35.46 23.13 -3.75
C SER A 66 35.62 24.65 -3.91
N PHE A 67 35.02 25.44 -3.03
CA PHE A 67 35.26 26.89 -2.99
C PHE A 67 36.69 27.17 -2.53
N VAL A 68 37.59 27.31 -3.50
CA VAL A 68 38.98 27.71 -3.27
C VAL A 68 39.19 29.10 -3.87
N GLN A 69 39.47 30.07 -3.01
CA GLN A 69 39.87 31.41 -3.39
C GLN A 69 41.40 31.46 -3.37
N TYR A 70 42.02 31.42 -4.54
CA TYR A 70 43.48 31.55 -4.68
C TYR A 70 43.83 33.03 -4.80
N SER A 71 44.40 33.62 -3.74
CA SER A 71 45.10 34.91 -3.82
C SER A 71 46.56 34.65 -4.21
N TYR A 72 46.87 34.68 -5.51
CA TYR A 72 48.26 34.59 -5.98
C TYR A 72 48.93 35.96 -5.86
N GLN A 73 49.71 36.17 -4.81
CA GLN A 73 50.61 37.32 -4.70
C GLN A 73 52.00 36.88 -5.21
N THR A 74 52.23 37.01 -6.52
CA THR A 74 53.51 36.68 -7.15
C THR A 74 54.34 37.95 -7.31
N SER A 75 55.36 38.14 -6.48
CA SER A 75 56.35 39.22 -6.60
C SER A 75 57.61 38.71 -7.32
N HIS A 76 57.57 38.56 -8.64
CA HIS A 76 58.76 38.20 -9.43
C HIS A 76 59.61 39.45 -9.72
N HIS A 77 60.58 39.75 -8.85
CA HIS A 77 61.56 40.80 -9.08
C HIS A 77 62.68 40.30 -10.03
N LEU A 78 62.46 40.39 -11.34
CA LEU A 78 63.49 40.10 -12.35
C LEU A 78 64.32 41.36 -12.63
N SER A 79 65.45 41.53 -11.95
CA SER A 79 66.43 42.57 -12.25
C SER A 79 67.50 42.03 -13.21
N VAL A 80 67.39 42.35 -14.50
CA VAL A 80 68.37 41.96 -15.53
C VAL A 80 69.33 43.10 -15.80
N ASN A 81 70.54 43.02 -15.25
CA ASN A 81 71.61 44.00 -15.51
C ASN A 81 72.47 43.56 -16.71
N VAL A 82 72.37 44.29 -17.83
CA VAL A 82 73.19 44.04 -19.02
C VAL A 82 74.53 44.77 -18.84
N MET A 83 75.67 44.07 -18.93
CA MET A 83 77.03 44.63 -18.88
C MET A 83 77.68 44.65 -20.27
N GLY A 84 78.35 45.76 -20.62
CA GLY A 84 79.01 45.96 -21.93
C GLY A 84 78.57 47.22 -22.68
N THR A 85 79.46 47.75 -23.54
CA THR A 85 79.27 48.97 -24.36
C THR A 85 78.99 48.68 -25.84
N SER A 86 78.70 47.42 -26.20
CA SER A 86 78.38 47.04 -27.58
C SER A 86 77.01 47.57 -28.03
N LEU A 87 76.84 47.75 -29.34
CA LEU A 87 75.60 48.24 -29.96
C LEU A 87 74.38 47.35 -29.62
N MET A 88 74.58 46.04 -29.50
CA MET A 88 73.56 45.09 -29.03
C MET A 88 73.19 45.30 -27.55
N ALA A 89 74.16 45.63 -26.68
CA ALA A 89 73.89 45.92 -25.27
C ALA A 89 73.09 47.21 -25.08
N GLN A 90 73.24 48.19 -25.98
CA GLN A 90 72.42 49.41 -25.97
C GLN A 90 70.98 49.15 -26.42
N LEU A 91 70.78 48.35 -27.47
CA LEU A 91 69.43 47.96 -27.91
C LEU A 91 68.70 47.14 -26.85
N LEU A 92 69.38 46.17 -26.22
CA LEU A 92 68.80 45.37 -25.14
C LEU A 92 68.47 46.20 -23.90
N ARG A 93 69.28 47.22 -23.54
CA ARG A 93 68.91 48.16 -22.46
C ARG A 93 67.66 48.98 -22.82
N GLY A 94 67.55 49.41 -24.07
CA GLY A 94 66.38 50.17 -24.54
C GLY A 94 65.08 49.38 -24.49
N THR A 95 65.12 48.09 -24.84
CA THR A 95 63.93 47.22 -24.86
C THR A 95 63.59 46.64 -23.48
N ILE A 96 64.60 46.31 -22.66
CA ILE A 96 64.40 45.74 -21.32
C ILE A 96 64.09 46.83 -20.27
N GLY A 97 64.56 48.07 -20.47
CA GLY A 97 64.23 49.20 -19.59
C GLY A 97 62.73 49.53 -19.54
N ALA A 98 62.00 49.26 -20.63
CA ALA A 98 60.54 49.39 -20.68
C ALA A 98 59.79 48.26 -19.95
N LEU A 99 60.47 47.15 -19.67
CA LEU A 99 59.94 45.98 -18.94
C LEU A 99 60.35 45.98 -17.46
N ASN A 100 61.17 46.93 -17.02
CA ASN A 100 61.67 47.07 -15.65
C ASN A 100 60.65 47.74 -14.71
N THR A 101 59.42 47.94 -15.16
CA THR A 101 58.30 48.37 -14.33
C THR A 101 57.76 47.16 -13.59
N SER A 102 57.87 47.17 -12.26
CA SER A 102 57.23 46.20 -11.38
C SER A 102 55.76 46.00 -11.76
N PHE A 103 55.44 44.86 -12.36
CA PHE A 103 54.06 44.46 -12.67
C PHE A 103 53.42 43.93 -11.38
N ASP A 104 52.88 44.83 -10.55
CA ASP A 104 51.92 44.46 -9.50
C ASP A 104 50.55 44.26 -10.17
N THR A 105 50.31 43.06 -10.67
CA THR A 105 48.98 42.62 -11.09
C THR A 105 48.40 41.73 -10.02
N GLU A 106 47.56 42.29 -9.15
CA GLU A 106 46.67 41.53 -8.27
C GLU A 106 45.60 40.86 -9.15
N VAL A 107 45.87 39.63 -9.57
CA VAL A 107 44.89 38.84 -10.34
C VAL A 107 44.09 37.98 -9.36
N GLU A 108 42.93 38.49 -8.93
CA GLU A 108 41.96 37.71 -8.17
C GLU A 108 41.23 36.73 -9.10
N THR A 109 41.77 35.53 -9.31
CA THR A 109 41.06 34.46 -10.02
C THR A 109 40.19 33.66 -9.06
N SER A 110 38.87 33.84 -9.12
CA SER A 110 37.91 33.03 -8.37
C SER A 110 37.37 31.87 -9.22
N ASN A 111 37.30 30.66 -8.65
CA ASN A 111 36.73 29.49 -9.34
C ASN A 111 35.19 29.52 -9.43
N LEU A 112 34.52 30.61 -9.00
CA LEU A 112 33.06 30.76 -8.95
C LEU A 112 32.36 30.48 -10.29
N ALA A 113 33.01 30.77 -11.42
CA ALA A 113 32.47 30.49 -12.75
C ALA A 113 32.46 28.99 -13.09
N CYS A 114 33.32 28.20 -12.44
CA CYS A 114 33.49 26.77 -12.66
C CYS A 114 32.70 25.90 -11.65
N LEU A 115 32.13 26.50 -10.59
CA LEU A 115 31.35 25.76 -9.61
C LEU A 115 29.96 25.42 -10.16
N PRO A 116 29.50 24.16 -10.04
CA PRO A 116 28.14 23.80 -10.43
C PRO A 116 27.14 24.57 -9.56
N ARG A 117 26.17 25.24 -10.16
CA ARG A 117 25.07 25.89 -9.45
C ARG A 117 23.99 24.84 -9.17
N PRO A 118 23.77 24.41 -7.91
CA PRO A 118 22.74 23.43 -7.61
C PRO A 118 21.36 24.07 -7.80
N SER A 119 20.70 23.74 -8.92
CA SER A 119 19.29 24.07 -9.14
C SER A 119 18.43 22.85 -8.79
N GLY A 120 17.90 22.81 -7.57
CA GLY A 120 16.88 21.82 -7.18
C GLY A 120 15.49 22.21 -7.67
N MET A 121 14.57 21.25 -7.74
CA MET A 121 13.16 21.56 -8.00
C MET A 121 12.61 22.48 -6.89
N THR A 122 11.87 23.51 -7.31
CA THR A 122 11.20 24.41 -6.38
C THR A 122 10.08 23.67 -5.63
N ARG A 123 9.74 24.13 -4.42
CA ARG A 123 8.66 23.55 -3.61
C ARG A 123 7.32 23.49 -4.36
N GLN A 124 7.06 24.45 -5.25
CA GLN A 124 5.86 24.46 -6.10
C GLN A 124 5.86 23.32 -7.12
N GLN A 125 6.99 23.08 -7.80
CA GLN A 125 7.10 21.97 -8.76
C GLN A 125 6.94 20.59 -8.10
N TYR A 126 7.42 20.44 -6.86
CA TYR A 126 7.16 19.24 -6.06
C TYR A 126 5.66 19.07 -5.75
N LEU A 127 4.98 20.15 -5.34
CA LEU A 127 3.55 20.12 -5.07
C LEU A 127 2.75 19.79 -6.32
N ASP A 128 3.05 20.42 -7.46
CA ASP A 128 2.36 20.21 -8.73
C ASP A 128 2.51 18.76 -9.22
N THR A 129 3.64 18.11 -8.91
CA THR A 129 3.88 16.71 -9.29
C THR A 129 3.24 15.72 -8.31
N CYS A 130 3.29 16.00 -7.00
CA CYS A 130 2.79 15.10 -5.96
C CYS A 130 1.26 15.15 -5.79
N LEU A 131 0.66 16.34 -5.95
CA LEU A 131 -0.78 16.55 -5.77
C LEU A 131 -1.66 15.67 -6.67
N PRO A 132 -1.46 15.58 -8.01
CA PRO A 132 -2.27 14.73 -8.86
C PRO A 132 -2.11 13.24 -8.51
N LEU A 133 -0.92 12.82 -8.07
CA LEU A 133 -0.67 11.44 -7.66
C LEU A 133 -1.38 11.09 -6.34
N GLY A 134 -1.33 11.99 -5.37
CA GLY A 134 -2.07 11.87 -4.12
C GLY A 134 -3.59 11.87 -4.37
N ALA A 135 -4.07 12.72 -5.27
CA ALA A 135 -5.45 12.73 -5.70
C ALA A 135 -5.86 11.42 -6.39
N LEU A 136 -5.01 10.84 -7.24
CA LEU A 136 -5.25 9.53 -7.85
C LEU A 136 -5.40 8.43 -6.80
N ALA A 137 -4.47 8.36 -5.83
CA ALA A 137 -4.53 7.39 -4.74
C ALA A 137 -5.81 7.56 -3.89
N LEU A 138 -6.19 8.81 -3.59
CA LEU A 138 -7.43 9.13 -2.90
C LEU A 138 -8.66 8.69 -3.71
N LEU A 139 -8.67 8.95 -5.03
CA LEU A 139 -9.76 8.53 -5.92
C LEU A 139 -9.90 7.00 -5.98
N CYS A 140 -8.78 6.25 -5.99
CA CYS A 140 -8.81 4.79 -5.88
C CYS A 140 -9.48 4.33 -4.58
N LEU A 141 -9.26 5.02 -3.47
CA LEU A 141 -9.94 4.73 -2.21
C LEU A 141 -11.43 5.10 -2.25
N LEU A 142 -11.76 6.25 -2.85
CA LEU A 142 -13.15 6.68 -2.97
C LEU A 142 -13.95 5.87 -3.99
N GLN A 143 -13.31 5.13 -4.90
CA GLN A 143 -13.93 4.41 -6.02
C GLN A 143 -15.06 3.45 -5.61
N VAL A 144 -15.06 2.94 -4.38
CA VAL A 144 -16.15 2.09 -3.86
C VAL A 144 -17.49 2.82 -3.81
N TYR A 145 -17.48 4.11 -3.45
CA TYR A 145 -18.71 4.91 -3.33
C TYR A 145 -19.43 5.17 -4.66
N PRO A 146 -18.77 5.60 -5.76
CA PRO A 146 -19.43 5.78 -7.06
C PRO A 146 -19.90 4.43 -7.65
N PHE A 147 -19.24 3.31 -7.37
CA PHE A 147 -19.76 1.99 -7.77
C PHE A 147 -21.09 1.67 -7.08
N ARG A 148 -21.20 1.95 -5.76
CA ARG A 148 -22.46 1.81 -5.02
C ARG A 148 -23.52 2.79 -5.50
N LEU A 149 -23.13 4.04 -5.75
CA LEU A 149 -24.02 5.08 -6.27
C LEU A 149 -24.58 4.70 -7.64
N ARG A 150 -23.75 4.16 -8.54
CA ARG A 150 -24.19 3.66 -9.85
C ARG A 150 -25.26 2.59 -9.71
N HIS A 151 -25.11 1.67 -8.76
CA HIS A 151 -26.13 0.65 -8.48
C HIS A 151 -27.42 1.28 -7.98
N ALA A 152 -27.34 2.21 -7.02
CA ALA A 152 -28.50 2.91 -6.49
C ALA A 152 -29.26 3.70 -7.57
N ILE A 153 -28.54 4.44 -8.41
CA ILE A 153 -29.10 5.16 -9.56
C ILE A 153 -29.78 4.17 -10.53
N ALA A 154 -29.11 3.08 -10.89
CA ALA A 154 -29.69 2.08 -11.80
C ALA A 154 -30.96 1.42 -11.23
N ALA A 155 -30.98 1.16 -9.92
CA ALA A 155 -32.14 0.62 -9.21
C ALA A 155 -33.32 1.62 -9.22
N PHE A 156 -33.04 2.92 -9.10
CA PHE A 156 -34.04 3.98 -9.17
C PHE A 156 -34.66 4.11 -10.57
N TYR A 157 -33.85 4.13 -11.63
CA TYR A 157 -34.35 4.29 -13.01
C TYR A 157 -34.97 3.02 -13.60
N PHE A 158 -34.51 1.82 -13.21
CA PHE A 158 -34.96 0.54 -13.81
C PHE A 158 -35.47 -0.47 -12.77
N PRO A 159 -36.57 -0.17 -12.05
CA PRO A 159 -37.05 -1.00 -10.94
C PRO A 159 -37.47 -2.41 -11.37
N LYS A 160 -38.01 -2.57 -12.60
CA LYS A 160 -38.41 -3.88 -13.13
C LYS A 160 -37.21 -4.83 -13.29
N ARG A 161 -36.08 -4.32 -13.82
CA ARG A 161 -34.85 -5.11 -14.02
C ARG A 161 -34.20 -5.44 -12.67
N GLU A 162 -34.20 -4.49 -11.75
CA GLU A 162 -33.65 -4.70 -10.42
C GLU A 162 -34.45 -5.76 -9.65
N LYS A 163 -35.78 -5.72 -9.69
CA LYS A 163 -36.62 -6.75 -9.08
C LYS A 163 -36.28 -8.16 -9.59
N THR A 164 -36.07 -8.33 -10.89
CA THR A 164 -35.66 -9.61 -11.47
C THR A 164 -34.28 -10.05 -10.97
N ARG A 165 -33.32 -9.13 -10.85
CA ARG A 165 -31.97 -9.42 -10.29
C ARG A 165 -32.05 -9.83 -8.83
N VAL A 166 -32.84 -9.13 -8.01
CA VAL A 166 -33.05 -9.47 -6.60
C VAL A 166 -33.73 -10.83 -6.44
N LEU A 167 -34.76 -11.13 -7.24
CA LEU A 167 -35.43 -12.44 -7.23
C LEU A 167 -34.50 -13.57 -7.67
N PHE A 168 -33.68 -13.33 -8.71
CA PHE A 168 -32.68 -14.29 -9.14
C PHE A 168 -31.66 -14.56 -8.04
N LEU A 169 -31.14 -13.50 -7.41
CA LEU A 169 -30.18 -13.61 -6.30
C LEU A 169 -30.78 -14.36 -5.11
N TYR A 170 -32.02 -14.07 -4.75
CA TYR A 170 -32.78 -14.76 -3.71
C TYR A 170 -32.90 -16.27 -4.01
N ASN A 171 -33.33 -16.61 -5.23
CA ASN A 171 -33.46 -18.02 -5.65
C ASN A 171 -32.11 -18.74 -5.70
N LYS A 172 -31.04 -18.05 -6.15
CA LYS A 172 -29.67 -18.58 -6.16
C LYS A 172 -29.20 -18.91 -4.74
N LEU A 173 -29.39 -18.00 -3.79
CA LEU A 173 -29.04 -18.21 -2.38
C LEU A 173 -29.84 -19.36 -1.75
N LEU A 174 -31.16 -19.45 -2.02
CA LEU A 174 -31.96 -20.59 -1.57
C LEU A 174 -31.44 -21.92 -2.13
N ARG A 175 -31.07 -21.97 -3.42
CA ARG A 175 -30.52 -23.17 -4.04
C ARG A 175 -29.17 -23.56 -3.43
N GLN A 176 -28.30 -22.58 -3.20
CA GLN A 176 -27.01 -22.79 -2.53
C GLN A 176 -27.19 -23.36 -1.13
N ARG A 177 -28.13 -22.85 -0.32
CA ARG A 177 -28.47 -23.40 1.00
C ARG A 177 -28.95 -24.84 0.93
N LYS A 178 -29.88 -25.15 0.02
CA LYS A 178 -30.38 -26.53 -0.15
C LYS A 178 -29.26 -27.49 -0.53
N ASN A 179 -28.39 -27.09 -1.45
CA ASN A 179 -27.23 -27.90 -1.85
C ASN A 179 -26.26 -28.08 -0.68
N PHE A 180 -25.97 -27.03 0.09
CA PHE A 180 -25.11 -27.12 1.28
C PHE A 180 -25.68 -28.10 2.32
N LEU A 181 -26.96 -27.95 2.68
CA LEU A 181 -27.62 -28.86 3.63
C LEU A 181 -27.65 -30.30 3.12
N TYR A 182 -27.90 -30.51 1.83
CA TYR A 182 -27.87 -31.84 1.21
C TYR A 182 -26.49 -32.50 1.35
N LEU A 183 -25.43 -31.77 1.03
CA LEU A 183 -24.05 -32.26 1.15
C LEU A 183 -23.66 -32.52 2.61
N GLN A 184 -24.00 -31.61 3.52
CA GLN A 184 -23.69 -31.77 4.95
C GLN A 184 -24.45 -32.95 5.58
N ARG A 185 -25.74 -33.14 5.24
CA ARG A 185 -26.50 -34.32 5.67
C ARG A 185 -25.85 -35.61 5.19
N GLY A 186 -25.36 -35.64 3.94
CA GLY A 186 -24.60 -36.78 3.42
C GLY A 186 -23.31 -37.03 4.21
N ARG A 187 -22.57 -35.97 4.59
CA ARG A 187 -21.36 -36.06 5.42
C ARG A 187 -21.68 -36.61 6.81
N VAL A 188 -22.68 -36.05 7.48
CA VAL A 188 -23.11 -36.50 8.83
C VAL A 188 -23.61 -37.95 8.79
N ALA A 189 -24.39 -38.33 7.77
CA ALA A 189 -24.86 -39.71 7.61
C ALA A 189 -23.70 -40.70 7.38
N ARG A 190 -22.68 -40.32 6.61
CA ARG A 190 -21.45 -41.13 6.44
C ARG A 190 -20.68 -41.24 7.75
N GLN A 191 -20.55 -40.14 8.48
CA GLN A 191 -19.85 -40.13 9.77
C GLN A 191 -20.60 -40.92 10.85
N ALA A 192 -21.94 -40.91 10.83
CA ALA A 192 -22.76 -41.72 11.74
C ALA A 192 -22.67 -43.22 11.46
N ARG A 193 -22.35 -43.63 10.21
CA ARG A 193 -22.10 -45.03 9.86
C ARG A 193 -20.70 -45.51 10.25
N GLN A 194 -19.75 -44.59 10.45
CA GLN A 194 -18.41 -44.94 10.92
C GLN A 194 -18.42 -45.10 12.44
N PRO A 195 -17.73 -46.10 13.01
CA PRO A 195 -17.61 -46.21 14.45
C PRO A 195 -16.96 -44.94 15.00
N PRO A 196 -17.40 -44.45 16.17
CA PRO A 196 -16.85 -43.23 16.76
C PRO A 196 -15.34 -43.42 16.96
N GLY A 197 -14.54 -42.55 16.33
CA GLY A 197 -13.10 -42.58 16.49
C GLY A 197 -12.70 -42.38 17.96
N LEU A 198 -11.55 -42.93 18.34
CA LEU A 198 -11.01 -42.86 19.71
C LEU A 198 -11.03 -41.41 20.26
N GLY A 199 -10.74 -40.42 19.42
CA GLY A 199 -10.76 -38.99 19.76
C GLY A 199 -12.15 -38.45 20.14
N THR A 200 -13.21 -38.85 19.45
CA THR A 200 -14.60 -38.46 19.80
C THR A 200 -15.05 -39.07 21.11
N TRP A 201 -14.65 -40.32 21.38
CA TRP A 201 -14.93 -40.99 22.64
C TRP A 201 -14.16 -40.36 23.80
N LEU A 202 -12.87 -40.05 23.61
CA LEU A 202 -12.03 -39.32 24.57
C LEU A 202 -12.58 -37.92 24.86
N LEU A 203 -13.08 -37.20 23.86
CA LEU A 203 -13.72 -35.89 24.05
C LEU A 203 -15.01 -35.98 24.89
N GLN A 204 -15.86 -37.00 24.64
CA GLN A 204 -17.05 -37.22 25.44
C GLN A 204 -16.71 -37.62 26.89
N TRP A 205 -15.73 -38.51 27.06
CA TRP A 205 -15.28 -38.98 28.37
C TRP A 205 -14.66 -37.85 29.21
N SER A 206 -13.74 -37.08 28.63
CA SER A 206 -13.12 -35.91 29.28
C SER A 206 -14.16 -34.84 29.66
N ARG A 207 -15.16 -34.57 28.81
CA ARG A 207 -16.29 -33.66 29.14
C ARG A 207 -17.19 -34.17 30.27
N ARG A 208 -17.35 -35.49 30.40
CA ARG A 208 -18.12 -36.11 31.48
C ARG A 208 -17.36 -36.04 32.80
N ARG A 209 -16.03 -36.22 32.73
CA ARG A 209 -15.16 -36.16 33.90
C ARG A 209 -14.95 -34.74 34.40
N TRP A 210 -14.73 -33.76 33.51
CA TRP A 210 -14.26 -32.41 33.86
C TRP A 210 -15.28 -31.33 33.46
N PRO A 211 -16.09 -30.80 34.41
CA PRO A 211 -17.15 -29.82 34.12
C PRO A 211 -16.63 -28.46 33.66
N TRP A 212 -15.40 -28.09 34.03
CA TRP A 212 -14.73 -26.87 33.58
C TRP A 212 -14.39 -26.89 32.07
N LEU A 213 -14.07 -28.05 31.50
CA LEU A 213 -13.88 -28.20 30.04
C LEU A 213 -15.17 -27.93 29.25
N ARG A 214 -16.36 -28.04 29.88
CA ARG A 214 -17.63 -27.69 29.21
C ARG A 214 -17.71 -26.19 28.89
N ARG A 215 -17.03 -25.35 29.68
CA ARG A 215 -17.01 -23.89 29.48
C ARG A 215 -16.00 -23.49 28.38
N CYS A 216 -14.90 -24.23 28.24
CA CYS A 216 -13.88 -24.00 27.20
C CYS A 216 -14.23 -24.64 25.84
N LEU A 217 -14.86 -25.81 25.82
CA LEU A 217 -15.36 -26.44 24.60
C LEU A 217 -16.85 -26.16 24.48
N ARG A 218 -17.25 -25.04 23.86
CA ARG A 218 -18.65 -24.82 23.47
C ARG A 218 -19.05 -25.82 22.39
N ARG A 219 -20.31 -26.30 22.41
CA ARG A 219 -20.80 -27.13 21.29
C ARG A 219 -20.96 -26.24 20.06
N SER A 220 -20.95 -26.87 18.90
CA SER A 220 -21.28 -26.22 17.64
C SER A 220 -22.37 -27.03 16.94
N CYS A 221 -23.10 -26.37 16.05
CA CYS A 221 -24.09 -27.08 15.24
C CYS A 221 -23.40 -28.14 14.39
N THR A 222 -23.94 -29.37 14.38
CA THR A 222 -23.38 -30.51 13.65
C THR A 222 -23.37 -30.34 12.13
N LEU A 223 -24.22 -29.45 11.58
CA LEU A 223 -24.32 -29.20 10.14
C LEU A 223 -23.53 -27.97 9.68
N CYS A 224 -23.67 -26.83 10.37
CA CYS A 224 -23.09 -25.55 9.94
C CYS A 224 -21.89 -25.10 10.80
N GLY A 225 -21.60 -25.76 11.92
CA GLY A 225 -20.47 -25.41 12.78
C GLY A 225 -20.65 -24.12 13.60
N THR A 226 -21.83 -23.48 13.58
CA THR A 226 -22.08 -22.27 14.37
C THR A 226 -21.94 -22.56 15.86
N PRO A 227 -21.30 -21.66 16.64
CA PRO A 227 -21.17 -21.86 18.08
C PRO A 227 -22.53 -21.88 18.78
N GLU A 228 -22.61 -22.66 19.86
CA GLU A 228 -23.82 -22.82 20.66
C GLU A 228 -24.38 -21.48 21.14
N THR A 229 -25.65 -21.23 20.78
CA THR A 229 -26.49 -20.13 21.25
C THR A 229 -27.72 -20.73 21.94
N PRO A 230 -28.41 -20.02 22.85
CA PRO A 230 -29.57 -20.54 23.58
C PRO A 230 -30.75 -20.96 22.69
N ARG A 231 -30.71 -20.64 21.40
CA ARG A 231 -31.74 -21.04 20.41
C ARG A 231 -31.45 -22.36 19.71
N HIS A 232 -30.36 -23.06 20.05
CA HIS A 232 -30.05 -24.36 19.47
C HIS A 232 -30.96 -25.45 20.03
N ARG A 233 -31.40 -26.38 19.17
CA ARG A 233 -32.26 -27.49 19.55
C ARG A 233 -31.44 -28.80 19.56
N PRO A 234 -31.45 -29.56 20.66
CA PRO A 234 -30.86 -30.89 20.68
C PRO A 234 -31.73 -31.86 19.86
N CYS A 235 -31.12 -32.96 19.41
CA CYS A 235 -31.87 -34.08 18.85
C CYS A 235 -32.88 -34.62 19.89
N PRO A 236 -34.08 -35.10 19.49
CA PRO A 236 -35.08 -35.60 20.43
C PRO A 236 -34.67 -36.94 21.03
N ASP A 237 -33.76 -37.64 20.36
CA ASP A 237 -33.24 -38.94 20.76
C ASP A 237 -32.20 -38.76 21.87
N PRO A 238 -32.39 -39.37 23.06
CA PRO A 238 -31.49 -39.22 24.20
C PRO A 238 -30.08 -39.80 23.96
N ASP A 239 -29.94 -40.75 23.04
CA ASP A 239 -28.66 -41.34 22.67
C ASP A 239 -27.94 -40.49 21.61
N CYS A 240 -28.66 -39.58 20.95
CA CYS A 240 -28.10 -38.69 19.94
C CYS A 240 -27.65 -37.35 20.57
N GLY A 241 -26.35 -37.22 20.83
CA GLY A 241 -25.74 -35.97 21.31
C GLY A 241 -25.66 -34.81 20.29
N ALA A 242 -26.39 -34.89 19.17
CA ALA A 242 -26.34 -33.89 18.10
C ALA A 242 -27.08 -32.61 18.48
N LEU A 243 -26.50 -31.46 18.12
CA LEU A 243 -27.06 -30.14 18.35
C LEU A 243 -27.23 -29.40 17.02
N TYR A 244 -28.41 -28.83 16.81
CA TYR A 244 -28.75 -28.13 15.56
C TYR A 244 -29.11 -26.67 15.80
N CYS A 245 -28.75 -25.83 14.85
CA CYS A 245 -29.17 -24.44 14.78
C CYS A 245 -30.63 -24.37 14.30
N GLU A 246 -31.43 -23.36 14.68
CA GLU A 246 -32.81 -23.21 14.15
C GLU A 246 -32.91 -23.27 12.62
N PRO A 247 -32.05 -22.59 11.83
CA PRO A 247 -32.13 -22.70 10.37
C PRO A 247 -31.66 -24.07 9.82
N CYS A 248 -31.04 -24.90 10.65
CA CYS A 248 -30.51 -26.22 10.28
C CYS A 248 -31.46 -27.38 10.63
N TRP A 249 -32.35 -27.16 11.60
CA TRP A 249 -33.35 -28.12 12.10
C TRP A 249 -34.45 -28.33 11.07
#